data_AF-A0AAW0DFI1-F1
#
_entry.id   AF-A0AAW0DFI1-F1
#
_cell.length_a   1.000
_cell.length_b   1.000
_cell.length_c   1.000
_cell.angle_alpha   90.00
_cell.angle_beta   90.00
_cell.angle_gamma   90.00
#
_symmetry.space_group_name_H-M   'P 1'
#
loop_
_entity.id
_entity.type
_entity.pdbx_description
1 polymer ?
#
loop_
_entity_poly.entity_id
_entity_poly.type
_entity_poly.pdbx_seq_one_letter_code
_entity_poly.pdbx_strand_id
1 'polypeptide(L)'
;MKFWDLSHHQQQELRERALRRILRRLTRRNYKPLLPTISSHAGTTLEARSNACVLAEWIGDALMRPYINDLINRNLQHCSPSLRKAIEKIVCENVTFDHVAFCAREHDRCSFSKSGANLVEIFMGAWGREAYHEDAEQWISRTFLPVLNVVEEAAHIMFKEIFGA
;
A
#
# COMPACT_ATOMS: atom_id res chain seq x y z
N MET A 1 -5.89 23.39 -18.63
CA MET A 1 -5.44 22.11 -19.22
C MET A 1 -5.86 21.00 -18.28
N LYS A 2 -6.63 20.00 -18.72
CA LYS A 2 -7.09 18.89 -17.87
C LYS A 2 -6.02 17.77 -17.85
N PHE A 3 -5.96 16.98 -16.78
CA PHE A 3 -4.99 15.87 -16.67
C PHE A 3 -5.12 14.85 -17.82
N TRP A 4 -6.34 14.65 -18.31
CA TRP A 4 -6.65 13.76 -19.43
C TRP A 4 -6.18 14.29 -20.79
N ASP A 5 -5.82 15.57 -20.88
CA ASP A 5 -5.28 16.19 -22.08
C ASP A 5 -3.77 15.91 -22.24
N LEU A 6 -3.14 15.30 -21.24
CA LEU A 6 -1.73 14.91 -21.25
C LEU A 6 -1.51 13.59 -21.99
N SER A 7 -0.38 13.48 -22.68
CA SER A 7 0.07 12.20 -23.25
C SER A 7 0.28 11.14 -22.16
N HIS A 8 0.19 9.86 -22.53
CA HIS A 8 0.45 8.75 -21.60
C HIS A 8 1.81 8.86 -20.87
N HIS A 9 2.85 9.30 -21.58
CA HIS A 9 4.18 9.51 -21.00
C HIS A 9 4.16 10.57 -19.90
N GLN A 10 3.55 11.74 -20.17
CA GLN A 10 3.42 12.83 -19.20
C GLN A 10 2.57 12.42 -17.99
N GLN A 11 1.50 11.65 -18.20
CA GLN A 11 0.71 11.09 -17.10
C GLN A 11 1.54 10.15 -16.22
N GLN A 12 2.42 9.34 -16.82
CA GLN A 12 3.29 8.43 -16.10
C GLN A 12 4.38 9.17 -15.30
N GLU A 13 5.06 10.15 -15.90
CA GLU A 13 6.03 10.99 -15.20
C GLU A 13 5.42 11.73 -13.99
N LEU A 14 4.21 12.27 -14.15
CA LEU A 14 3.49 12.91 -13.05
C LEU A 14 3.17 11.94 -11.93
N ARG A 15 2.75 10.71 -12.25
CA ARG A 15 2.50 9.65 -11.25
C ARG A 15 3.78 9.27 -10.50
N GLU A 16 4.88 9.06 -11.20
CA GLU A 16 6.15 8.73 -10.56
C GLU A 16 6.67 9.87 -9.68
N ARG A 17 6.49 11.12 -10.10
CA ARG A 17 6.87 12.30 -9.32
C ARG A 17 6.01 12.43 -8.06
N ALA A 18 4.70 12.22 -8.19
CA ALA A 18 3.75 12.18 -7.07
C ALA A 18 4.19 11.16 -6.03
N LEU A 19 4.41 9.93 -6.50
CA LEU A 19 4.82 8.80 -5.68
C LEU A 19 6.14 9.07 -4.96
N ARG A 20 7.18 9.54 -5.67
CA ARG A 20 8.47 9.90 -5.05
C ARG A 20 8.32 10.95 -3.93
N ARG A 21 7.41 11.91 -4.08
CA ARG A 21 7.10 12.91 -3.04
C ARG A 21 6.40 12.29 -1.84
N ILE A 22 5.43 11.40 -2.07
CA ILE A 22 4.70 10.66 -1.03
C ILE A 22 5.68 9.84 -0.19
N LEU A 23 6.52 9.03 -0.83
CA LEU A 23 7.49 8.17 -0.13
C LEU A 23 8.49 8.99 0.70
N ARG A 24 9.01 10.09 0.15
CA ARG A 24 9.90 11.01 0.90
C ARG A 24 9.22 11.60 2.13
N ARG A 25 7.94 11.95 2.05
CA ARG A 25 7.17 12.48 3.19
C ARG A 25 6.94 11.41 4.25
N LEU A 26 6.62 10.18 3.86
CA LEU A 26 6.48 9.05 4.78
C LEU A 26 7.77 8.79 5.56
N THR A 27 8.90 8.74 4.85
CA THR A 27 10.22 8.55 5.48
C THR A 27 10.52 9.63 6.53
N ARG A 28 10.19 10.91 6.24
CA ARG A 28 10.41 12.03 7.17
C ARG A 28 9.53 11.98 8.42
N ARG A 29 8.39 11.29 8.37
CA ARG A 29 7.45 11.15 9.50
C ARG A 29 7.84 10.04 10.47
N ASN A 30 9.03 9.44 10.32
CA ASN A 30 9.47 8.28 11.10
C ASN A 30 8.43 7.14 11.03
N TYR A 31 7.79 7.00 9.87
CA TYR A 31 6.81 5.95 9.60
C TYR A 31 7.48 4.58 9.72
N LYS A 32 7.00 3.78 10.68
CA LYS A 32 7.54 2.47 11.05
C LYS A 32 6.37 1.51 11.23
N PRO A 33 5.76 1.02 10.14
CA PRO A 33 4.76 -0.03 10.24
C PRO A 33 5.41 -1.28 10.81
N LEU A 34 4.61 -2.10 11.48
CA LEU A 34 5.01 -3.44 11.89
C LEU A 34 4.31 -4.40 10.97
N LEU A 35 5.03 -5.32 10.31
CA LEU A 35 4.35 -6.41 9.61
C LEU A 35 3.67 -7.32 10.64
N PRO A 36 2.52 -7.95 10.29
CA PRO A 36 1.85 -8.88 11.20
C PRO A 36 2.81 -10.00 11.62
N THR A 37 2.73 -10.43 12.87
CA THR A 37 3.52 -11.57 13.33
C THR A 37 2.80 -12.85 12.97
N ILE A 38 3.42 -13.66 12.12
CA ILE A 38 2.97 -15.00 11.80
C ILE A 38 3.49 -15.92 12.92
N SER A 39 2.58 -16.48 13.72
CA SER A 39 2.98 -17.25 14.93
C SER A 39 2.67 -18.73 14.81
N SER A 40 1.84 -19.15 13.85
CA SER A 40 1.54 -20.56 13.67
C SER A 40 2.64 -21.31 12.90
N HIS A 41 2.75 -22.61 13.20
CA HIS A 41 3.62 -23.51 12.45
C HIS A 41 3.27 -23.56 10.94
N ALA A 42 1.99 -23.41 10.59
CA ALA A 42 1.52 -23.35 9.20
C ALA A 42 1.99 -22.07 8.48
N GLY A 43 2.03 -20.95 9.20
CA GLY A 43 2.56 -19.68 8.74
C GLY A 43 4.08 -19.69 8.57
N THR A 44 4.81 -20.31 9.49
CA THR A 44 6.27 -20.48 9.34
C THR A 44 6.65 -21.45 8.20
N THR A 45 5.79 -22.43 7.89
CA THR A 45 6.01 -23.34 6.75
C THR A 45 5.61 -22.73 5.41
N LEU A 46 4.76 -21.69 5.40
CA LEU A 46 4.46 -20.87 4.22
C LEU A 46 5.71 -20.13 3.74
N GLU A 47 6.53 -19.58 4.64
CA GLU A 47 7.83 -18.95 4.33
C GLU A 47 8.88 -19.93 3.78
N ALA A 48 8.68 -21.25 3.96
CA ALA A 48 9.66 -22.28 3.60
C ALA A 48 9.37 -23.00 2.27
N ARG A 49 8.25 -22.71 1.58
CA ARG A 49 7.84 -23.39 0.33
C ARG A 49 7.32 -22.40 -0.72
N SER A 50 7.91 -22.39 -1.92
CA SER A 50 7.58 -21.44 -3.00
C SER A 50 6.09 -21.39 -3.37
N ASN A 51 5.43 -22.54 -3.52
CA ASN A 51 4.02 -22.59 -3.93
C ASN A 51 3.08 -22.06 -2.84
N ALA A 52 3.49 -22.21 -1.59
CA ALA A 52 2.73 -21.75 -0.44
C ALA A 52 2.85 -20.21 -0.32
N CYS A 53 4.04 -19.65 -0.56
CA CYS A 53 4.27 -18.20 -0.68
C CYS A 53 3.40 -17.58 -1.78
N VAL A 54 3.37 -18.15 -2.99
CA VAL A 54 2.55 -17.60 -4.09
C VAL A 54 1.07 -17.57 -3.74
N LEU A 55 0.56 -18.63 -3.10
CA LEU A 55 -0.83 -18.65 -2.65
C LEU A 55 -1.10 -17.59 -1.56
N ALA A 56 -0.17 -17.41 -0.62
CA ALA A 56 -0.28 -16.38 0.41
C ALA A 56 -0.25 -14.97 -0.19
N GLU A 57 0.64 -14.70 -1.14
CA GLU A 57 0.70 -13.45 -1.88
C GLU A 57 -0.67 -13.09 -2.48
N TRP A 58 -1.28 -14.04 -3.19
CA TRP A 58 -2.59 -13.85 -3.83
C TRP A 58 -3.71 -13.60 -2.81
N ILE A 59 -3.71 -14.34 -1.69
CA ILE A 59 -4.69 -14.14 -0.61
C ILE A 59 -4.48 -12.76 0.02
N GLY A 60 -3.23 -12.34 0.24
CA GLY A 60 -2.89 -11.05 0.82
C GLY A 60 -3.34 -9.88 -0.05
N ASP A 61 -3.08 -9.93 -1.36
CA ASP A 61 -3.56 -8.91 -2.30
C ASP A 61 -5.09 -8.82 -2.29
N ALA A 62 -5.77 -9.96 -2.38
CA ALA A 62 -7.23 -10.04 -2.36
C ALA A 62 -7.84 -9.55 -1.04
N LEU A 63 -7.14 -9.76 0.08
CA LEU A 63 -7.57 -9.33 1.40
C LEU A 63 -7.34 -7.83 1.61
N MET A 64 -6.19 -7.29 1.23
CA MET A 64 -5.86 -5.88 1.49
C MET A 64 -6.71 -4.90 0.69
N ARG A 65 -6.98 -5.20 -0.59
CA ARG A 65 -7.65 -4.25 -1.52
C ARG A 65 -9.01 -3.77 -1.01
N PRO A 66 -9.95 -4.62 -0.57
CA PRO A 66 -11.24 -4.17 -0.04
C PRO A 66 -11.09 -3.26 1.19
N TYR A 67 -10.23 -3.63 2.16
CA TYR A 67 -10.03 -2.82 3.36
C TYR A 67 -9.36 -1.47 3.08
N ILE A 68 -8.39 -1.42 2.16
CA ILE A 68 -7.79 -0.15 1.73
C ILE A 68 -8.84 0.73 1.05
N ASN A 69 -9.69 0.16 0.19
CA ASN A 69 -10.76 0.89 -0.48
C ASN A 69 -11.78 1.44 0.54
N ASP A 70 -12.20 0.62 1.51
CA ASP A 70 -13.05 1.06 2.61
C ASP A 70 -12.41 2.19 3.42
N LEU A 71 -11.12 2.07 3.75
CA LEU A 71 -10.38 3.10 4.47
C LEU A 71 -10.34 4.42 3.68
N ILE A 72 -10.13 4.35 2.35
CA ILE A 72 -10.19 5.51 1.45
C ILE A 72 -11.59 6.13 1.45
N ASN A 73 -12.64 5.32 1.32
CA ASN A 73 -14.01 5.82 1.25
C ASN A 73 -14.45 6.49 2.56
N ARG A 74 -14.04 5.93 3.71
CA ARG A 74 -14.35 6.50 5.03
C ARG A 74 -13.61 7.82 5.29
N ASN A 75 -12.34 7.93 4.90
CA ASN A 75 -11.53 9.11 5.21
C ASN A 75 -11.62 10.21 4.13
N LEU A 76 -11.84 9.84 2.87
CA LEU A 76 -11.86 10.75 1.73
C LEU A 76 -13.25 10.89 1.10
N GLN A 77 -14.31 10.78 1.92
CA GLN A 77 -15.69 10.94 1.48
C GLN A 77 -15.97 12.28 0.78
N HIS A 78 -15.23 13.33 1.18
CA HIS A 78 -15.34 14.67 0.62
C HIS A 78 -14.64 14.83 -0.76
N CYS A 79 -13.75 13.91 -1.12
CA CYS A 79 -13.08 13.91 -2.42
C CYS A 79 -14.02 13.45 -3.55
N SER A 80 -13.68 13.76 -4.81
CA SER A 80 -14.41 13.22 -5.95
C SER A 80 -14.14 11.70 -6.13
N PRO A 81 -15.08 10.94 -6.73
CA PRO A 81 -14.85 9.51 -7.03
C PRO A 81 -13.59 9.26 -7.87
N SER A 82 -13.32 10.13 -8.84
CA SER A 82 -12.12 10.05 -9.68
C SER A 82 -10.83 10.24 -8.89
N LEU A 83 -10.83 11.16 -7.90
CA LEU A 83 -9.68 11.37 -7.03
C LEU A 83 -9.48 10.18 -6.08
N ARG A 84 -10.55 9.67 -5.45
CA ARG A 84 -10.47 8.46 -4.62
C ARG A 84 -9.89 7.27 -5.38
N LYS A 85 -10.33 7.03 -6.62
CA LYS A 85 -9.79 5.97 -7.48
C LYS A 85 -8.32 6.17 -7.85
N ALA A 86 -7.89 7.42 -8.05
CA ALA A 86 -6.48 7.72 -8.30
C ALA A 86 -5.61 7.47 -7.06
N ILE A 87 -6.11 7.81 -5.88
CA ILE A 87 -5.46 7.58 -4.59
C ILE A 87 -5.38 6.08 -4.30
N GLU A 88 -6.48 5.35 -4.47
CA GLU A 88 -6.54 3.88 -4.35
C GLU A 88 -5.46 3.23 -5.20
N LYS A 89 -5.35 3.65 -6.47
CA LYS A 89 -4.31 3.15 -7.36
C LYS A 89 -2.94 3.35 -6.74
N ILE A 90 -2.58 4.57 -6.34
CA ILE A 90 -1.25 4.89 -5.77
C ILE A 90 -0.97 4.10 -4.48
N VAL A 91 -1.96 3.97 -3.59
CA VAL A 91 -1.80 3.29 -2.30
C VAL A 91 -1.60 1.79 -2.49
N CYS A 92 -2.23 1.20 -3.50
CA CYS A 92 -2.14 -0.22 -3.86
C CYS A 92 -1.08 -0.52 -4.94
N GLU A 93 -0.18 0.41 -5.27
CA GLU A 93 0.95 0.12 -6.17
C GLU A 93 2.06 -0.63 -5.41
N ASN A 94 2.74 -1.57 -6.08
CA ASN A 94 3.79 -2.39 -5.50
C ASN A 94 4.85 -1.57 -4.78
N VAL A 95 5.25 -0.44 -5.38
CA VAL A 95 6.23 0.49 -4.80
C VAL A 95 5.80 1.09 -3.44
N THR A 96 4.50 1.25 -3.18
CA THR A 96 3.99 1.67 -1.87
C THR A 96 4.16 0.52 -0.87
N PHE A 97 3.86 -0.71 -1.26
CA PHE A 97 4.04 -1.90 -0.42
C PHE A 97 5.54 -2.19 -0.18
N ASP A 98 6.40 -2.02 -1.19
CA ASP A 98 7.86 -2.07 -1.04
C ASP A 98 8.34 -1.07 0.02
N HIS A 99 7.78 0.15 0.01
CA HIS A 99 8.12 1.14 1.02
C HIS A 99 7.64 0.74 2.42
N VAL A 100 6.47 0.12 2.54
CA VAL A 100 5.97 -0.45 3.81
C VAL A 100 6.94 -1.50 4.33
N ALA A 101 7.35 -2.48 3.50
CA ALA A 101 8.33 -3.50 3.88
C ALA A 101 9.70 -2.90 4.26
N PHE A 102 10.17 -1.92 3.49
CA PHE A 102 11.42 -1.21 3.79
C PHE A 102 11.35 -0.47 5.14
N CYS A 103 10.27 0.26 5.39
CA CYS A 103 10.06 0.99 6.65
C CYS A 103 9.89 0.06 7.85
N ALA A 104 9.31 -1.13 7.66
CA ALA A 104 9.24 -2.18 8.66
C ALA A 104 10.61 -2.82 8.96
N ARG A 105 11.61 -2.63 8.09
CA ARG A 105 12.94 -3.26 8.12
C ARG A 105 12.91 -4.77 7.87
N GLU A 106 11.91 -5.25 7.13
CA GLU A 106 11.64 -6.68 6.99
C GLU A 106 11.98 -7.23 5.60
N HIS A 107 12.60 -6.43 4.72
CA HIS A 107 12.89 -6.77 3.33
C HIS A 107 13.57 -8.13 3.07
N ASP A 108 14.29 -8.69 4.05
CA ASP A 108 15.00 -9.97 3.93
C ASP A 108 14.29 -11.16 4.61
N ARG A 109 13.08 -10.98 5.17
CA ARG A 109 12.42 -12.03 5.97
C ARG A 109 11.97 -13.26 5.17
N CYS A 110 11.70 -13.12 3.88
CA CYS A 110 11.22 -14.22 3.04
C CYS A 110 12.10 -14.40 1.81
N SER A 111 12.84 -15.50 1.75
CA SER A 111 13.75 -15.83 0.64
C SER A 111 13.05 -16.10 -0.70
N PHE A 112 11.73 -16.29 -0.69
CA PHE A 112 10.91 -16.52 -1.88
C PHE A 112 10.21 -15.26 -2.38
N SER A 113 10.29 -14.16 -1.62
CA SER A 113 9.73 -12.89 -2.05
C SER A 113 10.60 -12.28 -3.14
N LYS A 114 9.99 -11.86 -4.25
CA LYS A 114 10.70 -11.17 -5.35
C LYS A 114 10.83 -9.67 -5.12
N SER A 115 10.09 -9.13 -4.15
CA SER A 115 10.02 -7.70 -3.83
C SER A 115 9.59 -7.49 -2.38
N GLY A 116 9.73 -6.28 -1.84
CA GLY A 116 9.10 -5.94 -0.56
C GLY A 116 7.57 -5.95 -0.65
N ALA A 117 7.00 -5.65 -1.83
CA ALA A 117 5.57 -5.68 -2.08
C ALA A 117 5.00 -7.08 -1.87
N ASN A 118 5.60 -8.09 -2.51
CA ASN A 118 5.21 -9.47 -2.34
C ASN A 118 5.38 -9.94 -0.89
N LEU A 119 6.37 -9.42 -0.17
CA LEU A 119 6.54 -9.74 1.25
C LEU A 119 5.34 -9.26 2.06
N VAL A 120 4.90 -8.01 1.88
CA VAL A 120 3.71 -7.48 2.58
C VAL A 120 2.48 -8.34 2.28
N GLU A 121 2.27 -8.70 1.01
CA GLU A 121 1.17 -9.54 0.57
C GLU A 121 1.23 -10.94 1.18
N ILE A 122 2.39 -11.61 1.12
CA ILE A 122 2.60 -12.93 1.73
C ILE A 122 2.29 -12.90 3.22
N PHE A 123 2.78 -11.89 3.93
CA PHE A 123 2.55 -11.75 5.37
C PHE A 123 1.07 -11.54 5.70
N MET A 124 0.40 -10.69 4.94
CA MET A 124 -1.04 -10.46 5.11
C MET A 124 -1.88 -11.68 4.75
N GLY A 125 -1.50 -12.42 3.71
CA GLY A 125 -2.22 -13.64 3.32
C GLY A 125 -1.98 -14.79 4.28
N ALA A 126 -0.76 -14.95 4.81
CA ALA A 126 -0.47 -15.94 5.85
C ALA A 126 -1.21 -15.58 7.15
N TRP A 127 -1.15 -14.33 7.57
CA TRP A 127 -1.79 -13.87 8.79
C TRP A 127 -3.32 -13.86 8.70
N GLY A 128 -3.90 -13.45 7.57
CA GLY A 128 -5.36 -13.49 7.34
C GLY A 128 -5.95 -14.90 7.33
N ARG A 129 -5.13 -15.95 7.18
CA ARG A 129 -5.55 -17.34 7.38
C ARG A 129 -5.54 -17.78 8.84
N GLU A 130 -4.76 -17.11 9.70
CA GLU A 130 -4.61 -17.40 11.13
C GLU A 130 -5.52 -16.53 12.01
N ALA A 131 -5.74 -15.28 11.61
CA ALA A 131 -6.43 -14.26 12.39
C ALA A 131 -7.91 -14.10 11.99
N TYR A 132 -8.71 -13.56 12.92
CA TYR A 132 -10.09 -13.14 12.64
C TYR A 132 -10.08 -11.82 11.84
N HIS A 133 -11.11 -11.63 11.00
CA HIS A 133 -11.21 -10.49 10.06
C HIS A 133 -11.03 -9.09 10.69
N GLU A 134 -11.42 -8.89 11.95
CA GLU A 134 -11.31 -7.59 12.65
C GLU A 134 -9.85 -7.16 12.90
N ASP A 135 -8.94 -8.11 13.09
CA ASP A 135 -7.52 -7.79 13.30
C ASP A 135 -6.91 -7.24 12.01
N ALA A 136 -7.29 -7.80 10.85
CA ALA A 136 -6.82 -7.36 9.56
C ALA A 136 -7.18 -5.91 9.25
N GLU A 137 -8.43 -5.52 9.52
CA GLU A 137 -8.89 -4.13 9.32
C GLU A 137 -8.10 -3.15 10.20
N GLN A 138 -7.87 -3.49 11.46
CA GLN A 138 -7.09 -2.64 12.38
C GLN A 138 -5.65 -2.48 11.92
N TRP A 139 -5.02 -3.57 11.48
CA TRP A 139 -3.65 -3.51 10.96
C TRP A 139 -3.57 -2.64 9.72
N ILE A 140 -4.47 -2.85 8.75
CA ILE A 140 -4.52 -2.07 7.51
C ILE A 140 -4.75 -0.59 7.83
N SER A 141 -5.65 -0.28 8.77
CA SER A 141 -5.90 1.11 9.20
C SER A 141 -4.65 1.75 9.80
N ARG A 142 -3.94 1.07 10.71
CA ARG A 142 -2.71 1.59 11.35
C ARG A 142 -1.58 1.78 10.35
N THR A 143 -1.45 0.88 9.39
CA THR A 143 -0.39 0.90 8.37
C THR A 143 -0.70 1.94 7.29
N PHE A 144 -1.90 1.92 6.71
CA PHE A 144 -2.20 2.71 5.51
C PHE A 144 -2.85 4.07 5.78
N LEU A 145 -3.39 4.35 6.96
CA LEU A 145 -3.91 5.70 7.26
C LEU A 145 -2.80 6.78 7.20
N PRO A 146 -1.59 6.57 7.75
CA PRO A 146 -0.47 7.50 7.54
C PRO A 146 -0.10 7.69 6.06
N VAL A 147 -0.16 6.62 5.26
CA VAL A 147 0.06 6.67 3.81
C VAL A 147 -1.01 7.53 3.14
N LEU A 148 -2.28 7.30 3.46
CA LEU A 148 -3.41 8.08 2.94
C LEU A 148 -3.29 9.56 3.24
N ASN A 149 -2.97 9.93 4.49
CA ASN A 149 -2.80 11.33 4.88
C ASN A 149 -1.70 12.01 4.03
N VAL A 150 -0.59 11.30 3.77
CA VAL A 150 0.48 11.84 2.94
C VAL A 150 0.07 11.93 1.46
N VAL A 151 -0.65 10.94 0.95
CA VAL A 151 -1.16 10.93 -0.43
C VAL A 151 -2.16 12.05 -0.64
N GLU A 152 -3.07 12.27 0.30
CA GLU A 152 -4.05 13.35 0.28
C GLU A 152 -3.36 14.73 0.28
N GLU A 153 -2.41 14.97 1.19
CA GLU A 153 -1.63 16.21 1.21
C GLU A 153 -0.87 16.43 -0.11
N ALA A 154 -0.25 15.38 -0.65
CA ALA A 154 0.48 15.45 -1.89
C ALA A 154 -0.46 15.73 -3.08
N ALA A 155 -1.64 15.10 -3.10
CA ALA A 155 -2.66 15.33 -4.11
C ALA A 155 -3.15 16.78 -4.10
N HIS A 156 -3.42 17.36 -2.93
CA HIS A 156 -3.80 18.76 -2.80
C HIS A 156 -2.71 19.72 -3.31
N ILE A 157 -1.44 19.46 -3.01
CA ILE A 157 -0.32 20.29 -3.48
C ILE A 157 -0.16 20.18 -5.00
N MET A 158 -0.18 18.96 -5.54
CA MET A 158 -0.06 18.75 -6.98
C MET A 158 -1.23 19.34 -7.75
N PHE A 159 -2.45 19.26 -7.21
CA PHE A 159 -3.60 19.86 -7.84
C PHE A 159 -3.44 21.39 -7.92
N LYS A 160 -2.97 22.04 -6.84
CA LYS A 160 -2.63 23.46 -6.86
C LYS A 160 -1.51 23.80 -7.85
N GLU A 161 -0.45 22.99 -7.91
CA GLU A 161 0.68 23.19 -8.84
C GLU A 161 0.27 23.04 -10.32
N ILE A 162 -0.60 22.08 -10.64
CA ILE A 162 -1.00 21.75 -12.02
C ILE A 162 -2.09 22.69 -12.53
N PHE A 163 -3.06 23.03 -11.69
CA PHE A 163 -4.26 23.75 -12.14
C PHE A 163 -4.25 25.24 -11.81
N GLY A 164 -3.30 25.70 -11.00
CA GLY A 164 -3.30 27.06 -10.45
C GLY A 164 -4.44 27.22 -9.44
N ALA A 165 -4.14 27.80 -8.28
CA ALA A 165 -5.18 28.25 -7.36
C ALA A 165 -5.92 29.45 -7.97
#